data_AF-A0A510K1C6-F1
#
_entry.id   AF-A0A510K1C6-F1
#
_cell.length_a   1.000
_cell.length_b   1.000
_cell.length_c   1.000
_cell.angle_alpha   90.00
_cell.angle_beta   90.00
_cell.angle_gamma   90.00
#
_symmetry.space_group_name_H-M   'P 1'
#
loop_
_entity.id
_entity.type
_entity.pdbx_description
1 polymer ?
#
loop_
_entity_poly.entity_id
_entity_poly.type
_entity_poly.pdbx_seq_one_letter_code
_entity_poly.pdbx_strand_id
1 'polypeptide(L)'
;MEKKVLLVFSHQLTENQEKELIEGYGVKQIESLPEELQNMWSNVSIKKDYKENLEKIKKFVKENFGKKDIILIQGNWGYTYNLVKWSIENGLIPVYSYTERNVEEIKDGENVKKISYFKHVKFIEYE
;
A
#
# COMPACT_ATOMS: atom_id res chain seq x y z
N MET A 1 5.98 -18.04 -14.12
CA MET A 1 5.38 -16.70 -14.12
C MET A 1 6.35 -15.75 -13.46
N GLU A 2 6.50 -14.56 -14.02
CA GLU A 2 7.27 -13.50 -13.38
C GLU A 2 6.49 -12.95 -12.18
N LYS A 3 7.20 -12.60 -11.11
CA LYS A 3 6.58 -12.12 -9.87
C LYS A 3 6.12 -10.69 -10.03
N LYS A 4 4.87 -10.41 -9.66
CA LYS A 4 4.27 -9.08 -9.75
C LYS A 4 4.09 -8.45 -8.37
N VAL A 5 3.92 -7.13 -8.36
CA VAL A 5 3.38 -6.40 -7.21
C VAL A 5 2.23 -5.50 -7.61
N LEU A 6 1.17 -5.52 -6.82
CA LEU A 6 0.09 -4.54 -6.88
C LEU A 6 0.29 -3.46 -5.81
N LEU A 7 0.22 -2.20 -6.21
CA LEU A 7 0.26 -1.04 -5.33
C LEU A 7 -1.17 -0.69 -4.86
N VAL A 8 -1.41 -0.77 -3.56
CA VAL A 8 -2.70 -0.48 -2.92
C VAL A 8 -2.51 0.52 -1.78
N PHE A 9 -2.23 1.77 -2.16
CA PHE A 9 -2.06 2.90 -1.24
C PHE A 9 -2.29 4.24 -1.94
N SER A 10 -2.48 5.32 -1.19
CA SER A 10 -2.92 6.62 -1.72
C SER A 10 -1.80 7.60 -2.11
N HIS A 11 -0.54 7.14 -2.12
CA HIS A 11 0.62 7.96 -2.49
C HIS A 11 1.36 7.29 -3.68
N GLN A 12 2.46 7.88 -4.13
CA GLN A 12 3.32 7.30 -5.16
C GLN A 12 4.49 6.56 -4.53
N LEU A 13 4.99 5.52 -5.21
CA LEU A 13 6.26 4.90 -4.83
C LEU A 13 7.37 5.95 -4.87
N THR A 14 8.26 5.88 -3.88
CA THR A 14 9.57 6.52 -3.95
C THR A 14 10.55 5.62 -4.70
N GLU A 15 11.61 6.19 -5.27
CA GLU A 15 12.65 5.44 -5.99
C GLU A 15 13.26 4.31 -5.13
N ASN A 16 13.44 4.55 -3.82
CA ASN A 16 13.98 3.54 -2.91
C ASN A 16 13.01 2.36 -2.70
N GLN A 17 11.71 2.61 -2.65
CA GLN A 17 10.70 1.57 -2.54
C GLN A 17 10.62 0.73 -3.83
N GLU A 18 10.67 1.37 -4.99
CA GLU A 18 10.71 0.68 -6.28
C GLU A 18 11.95 -0.22 -6.39
N LYS A 19 13.12 0.29 -5.98
CA LYS A 19 14.37 -0.47 -5.96
C LYS A 19 14.27 -1.71 -5.07
N GLU A 20 13.71 -1.61 -3.86
CA GLU A 20 13.55 -2.76 -2.97
C GLU A 20 12.60 -3.82 -3.58
N LEU A 21 11.51 -3.40 -4.23
CA LEU A 21 10.60 -4.34 -4.90
C LEU A 21 11.31 -5.14 -5.99
N ILE A 22 12.13 -4.47 -6.80
CA ILE A 22 12.84 -5.10 -7.92
C ILE A 22 13.99 -5.98 -7.42
N GLU A 23 14.87 -5.44 -6.57
CA GLU A 23 16.11 -6.10 -6.15
C GLU A 23 15.89 -7.07 -4.98
N GLY A 24 15.13 -6.65 -3.96
CA GLY A 24 14.90 -7.44 -2.75
C GLY A 24 13.82 -8.50 -2.93
N TYR A 25 12.73 -8.15 -3.63
CA TYR A 25 11.60 -9.06 -3.82
C TYR A 25 11.58 -9.78 -5.17
N GLY A 26 12.46 -9.40 -6.10
CA GLY A 26 12.57 -10.01 -7.43
C GLY A 26 11.38 -9.71 -8.35
N VAL A 27 10.66 -8.62 -8.09
CA VAL A 27 9.50 -8.19 -8.88
C VAL A 27 9.95 -7.77 -10.28
N LYS A 28 9.17 -8.17 -11.30
CA LYS A 28 9.39 -7.77 -12.70
C LYS A 28 8.31 -6.83 -13.22
N GLN A 29 7.15 -6.79 -12.57
CA GLN A 29 6.06 -5.94 -12.95
C GLN A 29 5.45 -5.27 -11.73
N ILE A 30 5.39 -3.94 -11.78
CA ILE A 30 4.74 -3.10 -10.78
C ILE A 30 3.47 -2.54 -11.41
N GLU A 31 2.33 -2.86 -10.80
CA GLU A 31 1.02 -2.44 -11.28
C GLU A 31 0.31 -1.63 -10.17
N SER A 32 -0.43 -0.60 -10.55
CA SER A 32 -1.30 0.15 -9.65
C SER A 32 -2.75 -0.28 -9.81
N LEU A 33 -3.59 0.04 -8.84
CA LEU A 33 -5.03 -0.05 -9.03
C LEU A 33 -5.47 0.83 -10.22
N PRO A 34 -6.42 0.36 -11.05
CA PRO A 34 -7.15 1.20 -11.98
C PRO A 34 -7.75 2.41 -11.26
N GLU A 35 -7.88 3.54 -11.96
CA GLU A 35 -8.28 4.84 -11.38
C GLU A 35 -9.56 4.75 -10.52
N GLU A 36 -10.57 4.03 -10.99
CA GLU A 36 -11.83 3.82 -10.24
C GLU A 36 -11.58 3.11 -8.90
N LEU A 37 -10.80 2.03 -8.90
CA LEU A 37 -10.50 1.25 -7.69
C LEU A 37 -9.55 2.01 -6.77
N GLN A 38 -8.61 2.76 -7.33
CA GLN A 38 -7.71 3.64 -6.59
C GLN A 38 -8.50 4.73 -5.84
N ASN A 39 -9.52 5.30 -6.48
CA ASN A 39 -10.41 6.28 -5.87
C ASN A 39 -11.22 5.65 -4.73
N MET A 40 -11.77 4.44 -4.94
CA MET A 40 -12.48 3.68 -3.90
C MET A 40 -11.59 3.38 -2.68
N TRP A 41 -10.31 3.04 -2.90
CA TRP A 41 -9.35 2.79 -1.82
C TRP A 41 -8.97 4.07 -1.07
N SER A 42 -8.79 5.17 -1.79
CA SER A 42 -8.29 6.42 -1.21
C SER A 42 -9.38 7.22 -0.48
N ASN A 43 -10.64 7.09 -0.90
CA ASN A 43 -11.77 7.88 -0.40
C ASN A 43 -12.79 7.01 0.35
N VAL A 44 -12.33 6.22 1.32
CA VAL A 44 -13.18 5.32 2.10
C VAL A 44 -14.25 6.08 2.89
N SER A 45 -15.51 5.70 2.71
CA SER A 45 -16.65 6.27 3.42
C SER A 45 -17.54 5.16 4.00
N ILE A 46 -17.86 5.25 5.30
CA ILE A 46 -18.76 4.30 5.97
C ILE A 46 -20.23 4.50 5.53
N LYS A 47 -20.57 5.69 5.04
CA LYS A 47 -21.96 6.05 4.71
C LYS A 47 -22.48 5.38 3.44
N LYS A 48 -21.59 4.87 2.58
CA LYS A 48 -21.98 4.28 1.29
C LYS A 48 -20.94 3.26 0.80
N ASP A 49 -21.40 2.14 0.28
CA ASP A 49 -20.63 1.17 -0.54
C ASP A 49 -19.33 0.61 0.06
N TYR A 50 -19.07 0.81 1.36
CA TYR A 50 -17.82 0.41 2.04
C TYR A 50 -17.43 -1.06 1.76
N LYS A 51 -18.38 -1.99 1.92
CA LYS A 51 -18.12 -3.42 1.68
C LYS A 51 -18.04 -3.72 0.19
N GLU A 52 -18.93 -3.14 -0.61
CA GLU A 52 -19.00 -3.39 -2.05
C GLU A 52 -17.71 -2.95 -2.77
N ASN A 53 -17.20 -1.77 -2.43
CA ASN A 53 -15.96 -1.23 -2.97
C ASN A 53 -14.77 -2.15 -2.65
N LEU A 54 -14.68 -2.65 -1.41
CA LEU A 54 -13.64 -3.59 -1.04
C LEU A 54 -13.76 -4.92 -1.80
N GLU A 55 -14.97 -5.42 -2.04
CA GLU A 55 -15.19 -6.62 -2.84
C GLU A 55 -14.82 -6.42 -4.32
N LYS A 56 -15.06 -5.24 -4.90
CA LYS A 56 -14.58 -4.89 -6.25
C LYS A 56 -13.05 -4.95 -6.34
N ILE A 57 -12.36 -4.42 -5.33
CA ILE A 57 -10.90 -4.49 -5.25
C ILE A 57 -10.42 -5.94 -5.15
N LYS A 58 -10.98 -6.74 -4.24
CA LYS A 58 -10.62 -8.17 -4.12
C LYS A 58 -10.86 -8.95 -5.41
N LYS A 59 -11.97 -8.67 -6.11
CA LYS A 59 -12.28 -9.28 -7.40
C LYS A 59 -11.21 -8.94 -8.44
N PHE A 60 -10.83 -7.67 -8.54
CA PHE A 60 -9.73 -7.25 -9.42
C PHE A 60 -8.42 -7.97 -9.09
N VAL A 61 -8.05 -8.07 -7.81
CA VAL A 61 -6.84 -8.79 -7.41
C VAL A 61 -6.91 -10.26 -7.82
N LYS A 62 -8.04 -10.93 -7.57
CA LYS A 62 -8.25 -12.35 -7.90
C LYS A 62 -8.14 -12.64 -9.40
N GLU A 63 -8.56 -11.71 -10.25
CA GLU A 63 -8.57 -11.88 -11.70
C GLU A 63 -7.18 -11.62 -12.34
N ASN A 64 -6.31 -10.86 -11.68
CA ASN A 64 -5.06 -10.36 -12.28
C ASN A 64 -3.77 -10.83 -11.56
N PHE A 65 -3.88 -11.26 -10.30
CA PHE A 65 -2.76 -11.66 -9.45
C PHE A 65 -2.94 -13.07 -8.91
N GLY A 66 -1.83 -13.77 -8.73
CA GLY A 66 -1.79 -15.17 -8.32
C GLY A 66 -0.99 -15.42 -7.05
N LYS A 67 -0.86 -16.70 -6.68
CA LYS A 67 -0.09 -17.11 -5.50
C LYS A 67 1.35 -16.57 -5.58
N LYS A 68 1.85 -16.08 -4.43
CA LYS A 68 3.18 -15.49 -4.24
C LYS A 68 3.41 -14.13 -4.92
N ASP A 69 2.44 -13.58 -5.64
CA ASP A 69 2.48 -12.17 -6.02
C ASP A 69 2.36 -11.30 -4.77
N ILE A 70 2.96 -10.11 -4.84
CA ILE A 70 3.00 -9.18 -3.72
C ILE A 70 1.83 -8.20 -3.85
N ILE A 71 1.29 -7.80 -2.71
CA ILE A 71 0.37 -6.68 -2.64
C ILE A 71 0.85 -5.71 -1.57
N LEU A 72 1.25 -4.51 -1.98
CA LEU A 72 1.71 -3.47 -1.08
C LEU A 72 0.49 -2.68 -0.59
N ILE A 73 0.08 -2.91 0.66
CA ILE A 73 -1.16 -2.40 1.24
C ILE A 73 -0.85 -1.33 2.28
N GLN A 74 -1.41 -0.13 2.11
CA GLN A 74 -1.39 0.91 3.13
C GLN A 74 -2.60 1.85 2.95
N GLY A 75 -3.36 2.09 4.01
CA GLY A 75 -4.53 2.97 3.93
C GLY A 75 -5.44 2.92 5.15
N ASN A 76 -6.74 3.06 4.92
CA ASN A 76 -7.75 2.96 5.97
C ASN A 76 -7.64 1.60 6.71
N TRP A 77 -7.71 1.62 8.05
CA TRP A 77 -7.48 0.44 8.88
C TRP A 77 -8.42 -0.73 8.56
N GLY A 78 -9.70 -0.45 8.37
CA GLY A 78 -10.68 -1.51 8.11
C GLY A 78 -10.51 -2.12 6.72
N TYR A 79 -10.21 -1.32 5.70
CA TYR A 79 -9.87 -1.82 4.36
C TYR A 79 -8.58 -2.63 4.39
N THR A 80 -7.54 -2.09 5.03
CA THR A 80 -6.22 -2.72 5.16
C THR A 80 -6.34 -4.09 5.80
N TYR A 81 -6.94 -4.18 6.99
CA TYR A 81 -7.12 -5.45 7.70
C TYR A 81 -7.84 -6.51 6.84
N ASN A 82 -8.96 -6.13 6.22
CA ASN A 82 -9.76 -7.07 5.45
C ASN A 82 -9.08 -7.51 4.15
N LEU A 83 -8.33 -6.63 3.49
CA LEU A 83 -7.59 -6.98 2.28
C LEU A 83 -6.38 -7.84 2.63
N VAL A 84 -5.61 -7.49 3.66
CA VAL A 84 -4.48 -8.30 4.16
C VAL A 84 -4.93 -9.73 4.47
N LYS A 85 -5.98 -9.88 5.30
CA LYS A 85 -6.50 -11.20 5.67
C LYS A 85 -6.89 -12.01 4.44
N TRP A 86 -7.65 -11.41 3.53
CA TRP A 86 -8.07 -12.06 2.29
C TRP A 86 -6.88 -12.43 1.40
N SER A 87 -5.86 -11.58 1.31
CA SER A 87 -4.64 -11.83 0.53
C SER A 87 -3.88 -13.04 1.05
N ILE A 88 -3.69 -13.15 2.37
CA ILE A 88 -3.05 -14.32 3.01
C ILE A 88 -3.85 -15.59 2.70
N GLU A 89 -5.18 -15.56 2.88
CA GLU A 89 -6.07 -16.70 2.59
C GLU A 89 -6.03 -17.16 1.13
N ASN A 90 -5.68 -16.27 0.19
CA ASN A 90 -5.55 -16.58 -1.24
C ASN A 90 -4.09 -16.83 -1.68
N GLY A 91 -3.14 -16.86 -0.74
CA GLY A 91 -1.73 -17.18 -1.00
C GLY A 91 -0.93 -16.06 -1.66
N LEU A 92 -1.40 -14.81 -1.58
CA LEU A 92 -0.64 -13.60 -1.90
C LEU A 92 0.27 -13.23 -0.73
N ILE A 93 1.24 -12.35 -0.98
CA ILE A 93 2.17 -11.85 0.04
C ILE A 93 1.86 -10.37 0.30
N PRO A 94 1.01 -10.03 1.28
CA PRO A 94 0.75 -8.65 1.62
C PRO A 94 1.91 -8.04 2.41
N VAL A 95 2.36 -6.87 1.98
CA VAL A 95 3.44 -6.11 2.63
C VAL A 95 3.01 -4.67 2.91
N TYR A 96 3.69 -4.01 3.85
CA TYR A 96 3.60 -2.57 4.06
C TYR A 96 4.98 -1.92 4.17
N SER A 97 5.03 -0.62 3.92
CA SER A 97 6.25 0.17 4.04
C SER A 97 6.52 0.51 5.51
N TYR A 98 7.58 -0.04 6.09
CA TYR A 98 8.07 0.44 7.38
C TYR A 98 8.86 1.74 7.14
N THR A 99 8.41 2.82 7.79
CA THR A 99 9.00 4.15 7.63
C THR A 99 9.46 4.67 8.97
N GLU A 100 10.67 5.22 8.99
CA GLU A 100 11.15 6.04 10.09
C GLU A 100 10.64 7.47 9.89
N ARG A 101 10.21 8.09 10.99
CA ARG A 101 9.77 9.48 11.00
C ARG A 101 10.78 10.32 11.78
N ASN A 102 11.39 11.28 11.10
CA ASN A 102 12.15 12.35 11.73
C ASN A 102 11.34 13.64 11.71
N VAL A 103 11.45 14.45 12.76
CA VAL A 103 10.73 15.71 12.92
C VAL A 103 11.74 16.80 13.22
N GLU A 104 11.76 17.81 12.36
CA GLU A 104 12.48 19.05 12.60
C GLU A 104 11.51 20.13 13.03
N GLU A 105 11.86 20.86 14.10
CA GLU A 105 11.09 22.01 14.58
C GLU A 105 11.95 23.26 14.45
N ILE A 106 11.44 24.21 13.67
CA ILE A 106 12.10 25.48 13.40
C ILE A 106 11.29 26.56 14.12
N LYS A 107 11.92 27.22 15.10
CA LYS A 107 11.31 28.39 15.76
C LYS A 107 11.46 29.62 14.86
N ASP A 108 10.36 30.29 14.61
CA ASP A 108 10.28 31.52 13.82
C ASP A 108 9.53 32.58 14.64
N GLY A 109 10.26 33.22 15.57
CA GLY A 109 9.68 34.12 16.57
C GLY A 109 8.73 33.38 17.52
N GLU A 110 7.45 33.78 17.52
CA GLU A 110 6.37 33.12 18.28
C GLU A 110 5.82 31.86 17.57
N ASN A 111 6.17 31.64 16.30
CA ASN A 111 5.70 30.51 15.52
C ASN A 111 6.65 29.31 15.63
N VAL A 112 6.10 28.10 15.50
CA VAL A 112 6.87 26.86 15.37
C VAL A 112 6.47 26.17 14.06
N LYS A 113 7.42 26.06 13.12
CA LYS A 113 7.26 25.26 11.91
C LYS A 113 7.73 23.84 12.19
N LYS A 114 6.89 22.85 11.89
CA LYS A 114 7.20 21.43 12.04
C LYS A 114 7.34 20.78 10.67
N ILE A 115 8.50 20.21 10.36
CA ILE A 115 8.75 19.46 9.13
C ILE A 115 8.87 17.99 9.52
N SER A 116 8.05 17.11 8.92
CA SER A 116 8.13 15.66 9.14
C SER A 116 8.73 14.99 7.91
N TYR A 117 9.86 14.32 8.09
CA TYR A 117 10.51 13.50 7.07
C TYR A 117 10.12 12.04 7.29
N PHE A 118 9.61 11.40 6.26
CA PHE A 118 9.29 9.97 6.26
C PHE A 118 10.28 9.26 5.37
N LYS A 119 11.13 8.41 5.96
CA LYS A 119 12.13 7.64 5.23
C LYS A 119 11.72 6.18 5.24
N HIS A 120 11.51 5.62 4.05
CA HIS A 120 11.33 4.19 3.88
C HIS A 120 12.61 3.44 4.29
N VAL A 121 12.43 2.40 5.11
CA VAL A 121 13.53 1.54 5.58
C VAL A 121 13.49 0.18 4.88
N LYS A 122 12.32 -0.48 4.89
CA LYS A 122 12.07 -1.74 4.20
C LYS A 122 10.57 -2.04 4.11
N PHE A 123 10.20 -2.99 3.27
CA PHE A 123 8.90 -3.64 3.38
C PHE A 123 8.88 -4.69 4.48
N ILE A 124 7.72 -4.84 5.11
CA ILE A 124 7.45 -5.87 6.11
C ILE A 124 6.20 -6.63 5.67
N GLU A 125 6.25 -7.96 5.70
CA GLU A 125 5.08 -8.81 5.46
C GLU A 125 4.08 -8.67 6.61
N TYR A 126 2.80 -8.57 6.29
CA TYR A 126 1.74 -8.68 7.29
C TYR A 126 1.61 -10.13 7.77
N GLU A 127 1.28 -10.30 9.05
CA GLU A 127 1.07 -11.60 9.73
C GLU A 127 -0.40 -11.82 10.14
#